data_AF-A0AAP9SGM1-F1
#
_entry.id   AF-A0AAP9SGM1-F1
#
_cell.length_a   1.000
_cell.length_b   1.000
_cell.length_c   1.000
_cell.angle_alpha   90.00
_cell.angle_beta   90.00
_cell.angle_gamma   90.00
#
_symmetry.space_group_name_H-M   'P 1'
#
loop_
_entity.id
_entity.type
_entity.pdbx_description
1 polymer ?
#
loop_
_entity_poly.entity_id
_entity_poly.type
_entity_poly.pdbx_seq_one_letter_code
_entity_poly.pdbx_strand_id
1 'polypeptide(L)'
;MKKLLAIGEALIDMIPSNTVRIMDVEGFQPKVGGAPLNVCGAYTALGGESAMITMLGKDAFGEKIIKEMQRFHIHTEYIKQTNAANTSLAFVALDEHANREFSFYRNMGADMLLSEKDIEESWFEDCYGLHFCSVSLGDFPMKKAHNRALELAKRKNLLVSFDPNVRLPLFDDHEYLRRTIHEYMHFADILKISDEEVSFIFGSDHIEEHVQYIFDSGVKLLIYTAGKDGAAAYTKYNTAYADGIEVKAVDTTGAGDGFIGCLLYHLSKDDIHASDLDGLSEQQLKSYLDMCNKFCSISVTKEGAIASYPSR
;
A
#
# COMPACT_ATOMS: atom_id res chain seq x y z
N MET A 1 -18.71 9.25 6.39
CA MET A 1 -17.63 8.34 5.98
C MET A 1 -16.44 8.66 6.88
N LYS A 2 -15.87 7.66 7.55
CA LYS A 2 -14.78 7.88 8.51
C LYS A 2 -13.43 7.92 7.80
N LYS A 3 -12.41 8.51 8.41
CA LYS A 3 -11.09 8.72 7.81
C LYS A 3 -10.29 7.42 7.69
N LEU A 4 -9.62 7.17 6.56
CA LEU A 4 -8.63 6.09 6.44
C LEU A 4 -7.24 6.59 6.89
N LEU A 5 -6.62 5.88 7.83
CA LEU A 5 -5.21 6.10 8.17
C LEU A 5 -4.34 5.14 7.36
N ALA A 6 -3.18 5.62 6.91
CA ALA A 6 -2.10 4.75 6.45
C ALA A 6 -0.83 5.06 7.23
N ILE A 7 -0.02 4.04 7.51
CA ILE A 7 1.30 4.18 8.14
C ILE A 7 2.35 3.49 7.27
N GLY A 8 3.50 4.15 7.12
CA GLY A 8 4.64 3.60 6.37
C GLY A 8 5.47 4.68 5.70
N GLU A 9 6.10 4.32 4.59
CA GLU A 9 6.97 5.19 3.82
C GLU A 9 6.18 6.15 2.92
N ALA A 10 6.66 7.39 2.85
CA ALA A 10 6.35 8.32 1.78
C ALA A 10 7.69 8.83 1.25
N LEU A 11 7.94 8.67 -0.05
CA LEU A 11 9.26 8.86 -0.65
C LEU A 11 9.17 9.53 -2.01
N ILE A 12 10.33 9.83 -2.58
CA ILE A 12 10.43 10.30 -3.97
C ILE A 12 10.92 9.18 -4.86
N ASP A 13 10.09 8.80 -5.84
CA ASP A 13 10.51 7.98 -6.97
C ASP A 13 11.19 8.86 -8.01
N MET A 14 12.44 8.54 -8.32
CA MET A 14 13.23 9.18 -9.37
C MET A 14 13.01 8.40 -10.67
N ILE A 15 12.10 8.92 -11.49
CA ILE A 15 11.70 8.31 -12.77
C ILE A 15 12.71 8.72 -13.85
N PRO A 16 13.28 7.77 -14.62
CA PRO A 16 14.33 8.06 -15.58
C PRO A 16 13.77 8.72 -16.84
N SER A 17 14.55 9.57 -17.49
CA SER A 17 14.19 10.21 -18.76
C SER A 17 14.18 9.25 -19.96
N ASN A 18 14.85 8.11 -19.85
CA ASN A 18 15.10 7.16 -20.94
C ASN A 18 15.31 5.74 -20.40
N THR A 19 15.05 4.74 -21.24
CA THR A 19 15.23 3.30 -20.94
C THR A 19 16.68 2.88 -21.14
N VAL A 20 17.47 2.99 -20.08
CA VAL A 20 18.87 2.57 -19.97
C VAL A 20 19.15 2.12 -18.54
N ARG A 21 20.32 1.52 -18.26
CA ARG A 21 20.73 1.22 -16.88
C ARG A 21 20.81 2.49 -16.04
N ILE A 22 20.62 2.38 -14.72
CA ILE A 22 20.59 3.55 -13.80
C ILE A 22 21.81 4.46 -13.98
N MET A 23 23.00 3.87 -14.15
CA MET A 23 24.26 4.62 -14.29
C MET A 23 24.37 5.44 -15.58
N ASP A 24 23.56 5.11 -16.59
CA ASP A 24 23.58 5.70 -17.92
C ASP A 24 22.40 6.68 -18.14
N VAL A 25 21.54 6.89 -17.11
CA VAL A 25 20.40 7.81 -17.18
C VAL A 25 20.87 9.27 -17.15
N GLU A 26 20.42 10.07 -18.11
CA GLU A 26 20.84 11.48 -18.24
C GLU A 26 20.03 12.44 -17.34
N GLY A 27 18.83 12.04 -16.92
CA GLY A 27 17.99 12.86 -16.06
C GLY A 27 16.93 12.03 -15.32
N PHE A 28 16.63 12.47 -14.10
CA PHE A 28 15.56 11.90 -13.29
C PHE A 28 14.49 12.95 -13.00
N GLN A 29 13.23 12.56 -13.11
CA GLN A 29 12.09 13.35 -12.70
C GLN A 29 11.61 12.89 -11.31
N PRO A 30 11.62 13.75 -10.28
CA PRO A 30 11.14 13.38 -8.95
C PRO A 30 9.61 13.33 -8.93
N LYS A 31 9.05 12.15 -8.69
CA LYS A 31 7.63 11.89 -8.44
C LYS A 31 7.42 11.49 -6.99
N VAL A 32 6.28 11.85 -6.42
CA VAL A 32 5.91 11.41 -5.07
C VAL A 32 5.37 9.99 -5.15
N GLY A 33 5.85 9.13 -4.26
CA GLY A 33 5.46 7.73 -4.15
C GLY A 33 5.47 7.23 -2.71
N GLY A 34 5.42 5.90 -2.56
CA GLY A 34 5.19 5.19 -1.31
C GLY A 34 3.84 4.49 -1.33
N ALA A 35 3.84 3.17 -1.12
CA ALA A 35 2.64 2.35 -1.31
C ALA A 35 1.49 2.76 -0.36
N PRO A 36 1.72 2.98 0.94
CA PRO A 36 0.65 3.40 1.84
C PRO A 36 0.08 4.79 1.49
N LEU A 37 0.93 5.71 0.99
CA LEU A 37 0.50 7.02 0.52
C LEU A 37 -0.36 6.91 -0.75
N ASN A 38 -0.01 6.02 -1.67
CA ASN A 38 -0.82 5.76 -2.87
C ASN A 38 -2.21 5.24 -2.48
N VAL A 39 -2.33 4.38 -1.48
CA VAL A 39 -3.62 3.92 -0.94
C VAL A 39 -4.46 5.08 -0.40
N CYS A 40 -3.87 6.00 0.37
CA CYS A 40 -4.53 7.25 0.78
C CYS A 40 -5.04 8.06 -0.43
N GLY A 41 -4.21 8.18 -1.47
CA GLY A 41 -4.56 8.85 -2.71
C GLY A 41 -5.79 8.26 -3.39
N ALA A 42 -5.84 6.93 -3.54
CA ALA A 42 -6.98 6.26 -4.15
C ALA A 42 -8.27 6.41 -3.34
N TYR A 43 -8.19 6.24 -2.02
CA TYR A 43 -9.33 6.43 -1.10
C TYR A 43 -9.87 7.87 -1.19
N THR A 44 -8.97 8.86 -1.28
CA THR A 44 -9.33 10.29 -1.34
C THR A 44 -9.89 10.69 -2.70
N ALA A 45 -9.32 10.17 -3.81
CA ALA A 45 -9.81 10.42 -5.17
C ALA A 45 -11.28 10.00 -5.34
N LEU A 46 -11.69 8.93 -4.65
CA LEU A 46 -13.07 8.45 -4.64
C LEU A 46 -13.99 9.22 -3.68
N GLY A 47 -13.48 10.22 -2.97
CA GLY A 47 -14.24 11.12 -2.11
C GLY A 47 -14.28 10.72 -0.63
N GLY A 48 -13.38 9.84 -0.18
CA GLY A 48 -13.12 9.61 1.24
C GLY A 48 -12.12 10.62 1.82
N GLU A 49 -11.98 10.63 3.14
CA GLU A 49 -10.92 11.38 3.84
C GLU A 49 -9.80 10.42 4.24
N SER A 50 -8.54 10.79 4.03
CA SER A 50 -7.41 9.95 4.44
C SER A 50 -6.25 10.77 5.00
N ALA A 51 -5.47 10.19 5.92
CA ALA A 51 -4.26 10.78 6.47
C ALA A 51 -3.09 9.80 6.50
N MET A 52 -1.89 10.33 6.29
CA MET A 52 -0.64 9.57 6.33
C MET A 52 0.10 9.78 7.66
N ILE A 53 0.51 8.68 8.29
CA ILE A 53 1.40 8.65 9.45
C ILE A 53 2.80 8.26 8.97
N THR A 54 3.72 9.22 9.00
CA THR A 54 5.10 9.00 8.56
C THR A 54 6.04 10.05 9.14
N MET A 55 7.33 9.92 8.86
CA MET A 55 8.34 10.94 9.13
C MET A 55 9.09 11.31 7.85
N LEU A 56 9.24 12.60 7.59
CA LEU A 56 9.95 13.13 6.43
C LEU A 56 11.19 13.94 6.84
N GLY A 57 12.13 14.10 5.92
CA GLY A 57 13.21 15.04 6.12
C GLY A 57 12.69 16.49 6.11
N LYS A 58 13.34 17.38 6.86
CA LYS A 58 13.19 18.83 6.72
C LYS A 58 14.02 19.31 5.52
N ASP A 59 13.67 18.80 4.36
CA ASP A 59 14.33 19.05 3.08
C ASP A 59 13.32 19.33 1.97
N ALA A 60 13.82 19.71 0.79
CA ALA A 60 12.98 20.06 -0.35
C ALA A 60 12.09 18.91 -0.83
N PHE A 61 12.52 17.65 -0.64
CA PHE A 61 11.74 16.49 -1.02
C PHE A 61 10.62 16.19 -0.03
N GLY A 62 10.87 16.35 1.27
CA GLY A 62 9.84 16.28 2.30
C GLY A 62 8.77 17.35 2.11
N GLU A 63 9.17 18.59 1.80
CA GLU A 63 8.22 19.65 1.45
C GLU A 63 7.44 19.35 0.17
N LYS A 64 8.07 18.77 -0.84
CA LYS A 64 7.40 18.35 -2.09
C LYS A 64 6.33 17.30 -1.81
N ILE A 65 6.63 16.30 -0.98
CA ILE A 65 5.67 15.26 -0.59
C ILE A 65 4.47 15.86 0.12
N ILE A 66 4.69 16.73 1.12
CA ILE A 66 3.62 17.41 1.87
C ILE A 66 2.73 18.24 0.93
N LYS A 67 3.33 19.02 0.02
CA LYS A 67 2.57 19.83 -0.95
C LYS A 67 1.76 18.97 -1.91
N GLU A 68 2.29 17.83 -2.33
CA GLU A 68 1.58 16.90 -3.21
C GLU A 68 0.39 16.26 -2.49
N MET A 69 0.57 15.79 -1.25
CA MET A 69 -0.52 15.27 -0.40
C MET A 69 -1.63 16.30 -0.25
N GLN A 70 -1.29 17.55 0.07
CA GLN A 70 -2.25 18.65 0.18
C GLN A 70 -2.98 18.94 -1.14
N ARG A 71 -2.28 18.86 -2.28
CA ARG A 71 -2.89 19.03 -3.61
C ARG A 71 -3.94 17.95 -3.91
N PHE A 72 -3.72 16.74 -3.43
CA PHE A 72 -4.66 15.61 -3.55
C PHE A 72 -5.60 15.47 -2.36
N HIS A 73 -5.69 16.49 -1.49
CA HIS A 73 -6.58 16.52 -0.32
C HIS A 73 -6.32 15.40 0.70
N ILE A 74 -5.09 14.85 0.73
CA ILE A 74 -4.64 13.92 1.75
C ILE A 74 -4.17 14.72 2.96
N HIS A 75 -4.65 14.34 4.14
CA HIS A 75 -4.35 14.97 5.41
C HIS A 75 -2.88 14.74 5.83
N THR A 76 -2.25 15.80 6.33
CA THR A 76 -0.81 15.85 6.64
C THR A 76 -0.50 16.14 8.10
N GLU A 77 -1.52 16.24 8.96
CA GLU A 77 -1.36 16.61 10.38
C GLU A 77 -0.53 15.60 11.21
N TYR A 78 -0.39 14.36 10.76
CA TYR A 78 0.34 13.30 11.48
C TYR A 78 1.77 13.08 10.96
N ILE A 79 2.22 13.94 10.05
CA ILE A 79 3.57 13.86 9.49
C ILE A 79 4.53 14.55 10.45
N LYS A 80 5.51 13.79 10.97
CA LYS A 80 6.64 14.35 11.69
C LYS A 80 7.74 14.75 10.69
N GLN A 81 8.54 15.75 11.04
CA GLN A 81 9.71 16.12 10.23
C GLN A 81 10.98 16.16 11.06
N THR A 82 12.10 15.69 10.49
CA THR A 82 13.39 15.59 11.18
C THR A 82 14.54 16.20 10.38
N ASN A 83 15.57 16.67 11.08
CA ASN A 83 16.86 17.05 10.49
C ASN A 83 17.90 15.92 10.60
N ALA A 84 17.56 14.79 11.25
CA ALA A 84 18.51 13.71 11.53
C ALA A 84 18.77 12.80 10.31
N ALA A 85 17.85 12.81 9.33
CA ALA A 85 17.94 12.05 8.10
C ALA A 85 17.18 12.78 6.98
N ASN A 86 17.54 12.48 5.73
CA ASN A 86 16.87 13.00 4.56
C ASN A 86 15.62 12.17 4.22
N THR A 87 14.70 12.77 3.48
CA THR A 87 13.60 12.08 2.83
C THR A 87 14.13 10.99 1.89
N SER A 88 13.57 9.78 2.00
CA SER A 88 13.98 8.61 1.20
C SER A 88 13.76 8.83 -0.30
N LEU A 89 14.69 8.35 -1.11
CA LEU A 89 14.60 8.38 -2.58
C LEU A 89 14.72 6.96 -3.14
N ALA A 90 13.96 6.65 -4.18
CA ALA A 90 14.05 5.41 -4.93
C ALA A 90 14.37 5.72 -6.39
N PHE A 91 15.51 5.27 -6.89
CA PHE A 91 15.84 5.37 -8.31
C PHE A 91 15.40 4.11 -9.01
N VAL A 92 14.63 4.30 -10.08
CA VAL A 92 14.13 3.22 -10.92
C VAL A 92 14.74 3.39 -12.30
N ALA A 93 15.20 2.31 -12.91
CA ALA A 93 15.45 2.29 -14.34
C ALA A 93 14.98 0.98 -14.96
N LEU A 94 14.80 1.02 -16.28
CA LEU A 94 14.54 -0.15 -17.09
C LEU A 94 15.73 -0.30 -18.02
N ASP A 95 16.43 -1.43 -17.95
CA ASP A 95 17.47 -1.74 -18.92
C ASP A 95 16.88 -1.99 -20.32
N GLU A 96 17.73 -2.20 -21.31
CA GLU A 96 17.33 -2.47 -22.70
C GLU A 96 16.53 -3.76 -22.89
N HIS A 97 16.49 -4.63 -21.86
CA HIS A 97 15.72 -5.86 -21.81
C HIS A 97 14.44 -5.72 -20.98
N ALA A 98 14.10 -4.50 -20.55
CA ALA A 98 12.99 -4.18 -19.66
C ALA A 98 13.09 -4.81 -18.26
N ASN A 99 14.30 -5.18 -17.81
CA ASN A 99 14.52 -5.53 -16.41
C ASN A 99 14.53 -4.25 -15.57
N ARG A 100 13.83 -4.30 -14.43
CA ARG A 100 13.82 -3.18 -13.47
C ARG A 100 15.09 -3.19 -12.64
N GLU A 101 15.87 -2.12 -12.74
CA GLU A 101 16.94 -1.80 -11.80
C GLU A 101 16.38 -0.85 -10.72
N PHE A 102 16.69 -1.14 -9.46
CA PHE A 102 16.34 -0.28 -8.34
C PHE A 102 17.60 0.11 -7.55
N SER A 103 17.70 1.39 -7.20
CA SER A 103 18.69 1.89 -6.24
C SER A 103 18.00 2.75 -5.19
N PHE A 104 17.96 2.25 -3.96
CA PHE A 104 17.29 2.91 -2.86
C PHE A 104 18.26 3.72 -2.02
N TYR A 105 18.01 5.03 -1.94
CA TYR A 105 18.68 5.93 -1.01
C TYR A 105 17.82 5.97 0.26
N ARG A 106 17.79 4.80 0.91
CA ARG A 106 17.00 4.49 2.10
C ARG A 106 17.83 3.63 3.07
N ASN A 107 19.05 4.07 3.35
CA ASN A 107 19.88 3.50 4.41
C ASN A 107 19.93 4.51 5.56
N MET A 108 18.97 4.40 6.49
CA MET A 108 18.55 5.41 7.47
C MET A 108 17.82 6.62 6.89
N GLY A 109 16.79 6.38 6.07
CA GLY A 109 15.85 7.42 5.63
C GLY A 109 14.99 7.98 6.77
N ALA A 110 14.45 9.18 6.59
CA ALA A 110 13.66 9.85 7.63
C ALA A 110 12.45 9.03 8.13
N ASP A 111 11.76 8.31 7.23
CA ASP A 111 10.61 7.46 7.57
C ASP A 111 11.01 6.34 8.56
N MET A 112 12.22 5.81 8.43
CA MET A 112 12.75 4.73 9.28
C MET A 112 12.96 5.18 10.74
N LEU A 113 13.05 6.50 10.98
CA LEU A 113 13.28 7.08 12.31
C LEU A 113 11.99 7.28 13.11
N LEU A 114 10.80 7.21 12.48
CA LEU A 114 9.54 7.26 13.21
C LEU A 114 9.47 6.09 14.19
N SER A 115 9.06 6.34 15.42
CA SER A 115 9.08 5.35 16.50
C SER A 115 7.77 5.32 17.27
N GLU A 116 7.62 4.34 18.16
CA GLU A 116 6.41 4.15 18.97
C GLU A 116 6.04 5.39 19.82
N LYS A 117 7.03 6.18 20.26
CA LYS A 117 6.83 7.42 21.04
C LYS A 117 6.25 8.57 20.22
N ASP A 118 6.35 8.49 18.89
CA ASP A 118 5.85 9.52 17.99
C ASP A 118 4.39 9.27 17.63
N ILE A 119 3.83 8.09 17.94
CA ILE A 119 2.45 7.69 17.66
C ILE A 119 1.53 8.12 18.80
N GLU A 120 0.61 9.04 18.50
CA GLU A 120 -0.33 9.58 19.49
C GLU A 120 -1.70 8.89 19.37
N GLU A 121 -2.29 8.56 20.52
CA GLU A 121 -3.57 7.84 20.57
C GLU A 121 -4.74 8.60 19.94
N SER A 122 -4.74 9.93 20.07
CA SER A 122 -5.79 10.81 19.53
C SER A 122 -5.88 10.80 18.00
N TRP A 123 -4.87 10.28 17.29
CA TRP A 123 -4.90 10.19 15.83
C TRP A 123 -5.86 9.13 15.31
N PHE A 124 -6.20 8.15 16.15
CA PHE A 124 -7.01 6.98 15.80
C PHE A 124 -8.50 7.16 16.14
N GLU A 125 -8.91 8.37 16.53
CA GLU A 125 -10.31 8.71 16.76
C GLU A 125 -11.04 8.97 15.44
N ASP A 126 -12.32 8.58 15.36
CA ASP A 126 -13.19 8.76 14.18
C ASP A 126 -12.61 8.25 12.85
N CYS A 127 -11.76 7.22 12.93
CA CYS A 127 -11.16 6.57 11.79
C CYS A 127 -11.98 5.34 11.35
N TYR A 128 -11.91 5.02 10.06
CA TYR A 128 -12.49 3.82 9.47
C TYR A 128 -11.56 2.62 9.66
N GLY A 129 -10.29 2.81 9.33
CA GLY A 129 -9.30 1.75 9.28
C GLY A 129 -7.88 2.25 9.29
N LEU A 130 -6.94 1.31 9.43
CA LEU A 130 -5.51 1.49 9.31
C LEU A 130 -4.97 0.59 8.19
N HIS A 131 -4.25 1.16 7.24
CA HIS A 131 -3.55 0.44 6.18
C HIS A 131 -2.03 0.53 6.35
N PHE A 132 -1.29 -0.55 6.02
CA PHE A 132 0.17 -0.57 6.04
C PHE A 132 0.76 -1.60 5.07
N CYS A 133 2.08 -1.49 4.81
CA CYS A 133 2.85 -2.38 3.92
C CYS A 133 4.14 -2.91 4.59
N SER A 134 4.79 -3.91 3.97
CA SER A 134 5.97 -4.57 4.57
C SER A 134 7.28 -3.78 4.50
N VAL A 135 7.42 -2.82 3.57
CA VAL A 135 8.62 -1.99 3.36
C VAL A 135 9.08 -1.27 4.63
N SER A 136 8.12 -0.94 5.50
CA SER A 136 8.36 -0.22 6.75
C SER A 136 8.53 -1.13 7.98
N LEU A 137 8.61 -2.45 7.78
CA LEU A 137 8.73 -3.47 8.83
C LEU A 137 10.13 -4.09 8.95
N GLY A 138 11.17 -3.42 8.44
CA GLY A 138 12.56 -3.82 8.69
C GLY A 138 13.00 -3.59 10.15
N ASP A 139 14.23 -3.97 10.47
CA ASP A 139 14.79 -3.81 11.82
C ASP A 139 15.22 -2.36 12.11
N PHE A 140 14.25 -1.47 12.19
CA PHE A 140 14.41 -0.05 12.49
C PHE A 140 13.20 0.48 13.27
N PRO A 141 13.28 1.69 13.90
CA PRO A 141 12.25 2.22 14.78
C PRO A 141 10.81 2.17 14.23
N MET A 142 10.62 2.34 12.91
CA MET A 142 9.31 2.33 12.27
C MET A 142 8.53 1.02 12.50
N LYS A 143 9.20 -0.13 12.67
CA LYS A 143 8.53 -1.39 13.02
C LYS A 143 7.80 -1.29 14.36
N LYS A 144 8.39 -0.60 15.35
CA LYS A 144 7.75 -0.36 16.65
C LYS A 144 6.63 0.67 16.56
N ALA A 145 6.76 1.67 15.67
CA ALA A 145 5.68 2.59 15.36
C ALA A 145 4.45 1.84 14.78
N HIS A 146 4.67 0.87 13.88
CA HIS A 146 3.62 -0.01 13.37
C HIS A 146 2.97 -0.82 14.49
N ASN A 147 3.76 -1.43 15.38
CA ASN A 147 3.21 -2.19 16.51
C ASN A 147 2.30 -1.33 17.38
N ARG A 148 2.71 -0.09 17.66
CA ARG A 148 1.91 0.85 18.44
C ARG A 148 0.63 1.27 17.70
N ALA A 149 0.72 1.52 16.39
CA ALA A 149 -0.43 1.87 15.56
C ALA A 149 -1.44 0.71 15.47
N LEU A 150 -0.98 -0.52 15.32
CA LEU A 150 -1.83 -1.72 15.27
C LEU A 150 -2.51 -1.99 16.63
N GLU A 151 -1.78 -1.81 17.74
CA GLU A 151 -2.38 -1.87 19.08
C GLU A 151 -3.51 -0.85 19.22
N LEU A 152 -3.27 0.41 18.80
CA LEU A 152 -4.26 1.49 18.86
C LEU A 152 -5.47 1.22 17.97
N ALA A 153 -5.24 0.80 16.71
CA ALA A 153 -6.29 0.42 15.78
C ALA A 153 -7.20 -0.65 16.37
N LYS A 154 -6.61 -1.70 16.96
CA LYS A 154 -7.36 -2.76 17.63
C LYS A 154 -8.18 -2.23 18.82
N ARG A 155 -7.59 -1.41 19.70
CA ARG A 155 -8.30 -0.83 20.85
C ARG A 155 -9.47 0.07 20.44
N LYS A 156 -9.38 0.70 19.28
CA LYS A 156 -10.40 1.59 18.71
C LYS A 156 -11.36 0.88 17.75
N ASN A 157 -11.24 -0.44 17.60
CA ASN A 157 -12.04 -1.27 16.68
C ASN A 157 -11.98 -0.77 15.22
N LEU A 158 -10.81 -0.29 14.79
CA LEU A 158 -10.57 0.07 13.40
C LEU A 158 -10.36 -1.19 12.57
N LEU A 159 -10.80 -1.15 11.31
CA LEU A 159 -10.47 -2.19 10.33
C LEU A 159 -8.97 -2.13 10.00
N VAL A 160 -8.28 -3.28 10.01
CA VAL A 160 -6.86 -3.34 9.66
C VAL A 160 -6.65 -3.97 8.28
N SER A 161 -6.00 -3.24 7.38
CA SER A 161 -5.65 -3.70 6.04
C SER A 161 -4.14 -3.82 5.87
N PHE A 162 -3.69 -4.94 5.34
CA PHE A 162 -2.29 -5.21 5.07
C PHE A 162 -2.11 -5.60 3.59
N ASP A 163 -1.23 -4.88 2.89
CA ASP A 163 -0.70 -5.28 1.58
C ASP A 163 0.81 -5.49 1.75
N PRO A 164 1.35 -6.73 1.72
CA PRO A 164 2.77 -6.97 1.86
C PRO A 164 3.60 -6.07 0.93
N ASN A 165 3.16 -5.87 -0.32
CA ASN A 165 3.81 -4.99 -1.30
C ASN A 165 5.34 -5.24 -1.33
N VAL A 166 5.73 -6.49 -1.59
CA VAL A 166 7.09 -6.99 -1.39
C VAL A 166 8.09 -6.20 -2.25
N ARG A 167 9.18 -5.76 -1.61
CA ARG A 167 10.30 -5.06 -2.27
C ARG A 167 11.62 -5.69 -1.84
N LEU A 168 11.94 -6.85 -2.42
CA LEU A 168 13.15 -7.60 -2.10
C LEU A 168 14.44 -6.75 -2.09
N PRO A 169 14.69 -5.81 -3.03
CA PRO A 169 15.94 -5.04 -3.02
C PRO A 169 16.13 -4.10 -1.81
N LEU A 170 15.11 -3.93 -0.95
CA LEU A 170 15.20 -3.16 0.29
C LEU A 170 15.62 -4.00 1.51
N PHE A 171 15.75 -5.32 1.36
CA PHE A 171 16.04 -6.24 2.45
C PHE A 171 17.20 -7.15 2.10
N ASP A 172 18.27 -7.11 2.90
CA ASP A 172 19.39 -8.05 2.73
C ASP A 172 19.01 -9.48 3.16
N ASP A 173 18.18 -9.60 4.21
CA ASP A 173 17.64 -10.87 4.71
C ASP A 173 16.19 -11.06 4.23
N HIS A 174 16.04 -11.76 3.11
CA HIS A 174 14.73 -12.09 2.55
C HIS A 174 13.91 -13.03 3.47
N GLU A 175 14.55 -13.89 4.26
CA GLU A 175 13.86 -14.76 5.22
C GLU A 175 13.35 -13.98 6.44
N TYR A 176 14.04 -12.92 6.84
CA TYR A 176 13.50 -11.94 7.79
C TYR A 176 12.21 -11.30 7.25
N LEU A 177 12.22 -10.83 6.00
CA LEU A 177 11.04 -10.21 5.40
C LEU A 177 9.87 -11.19 5.33
N ARG A 178 10.11 -12.42 4.84
CA ARG A 178 9.09 -13.47 4.75
C ARG A 178 8.49 -13.77 6.12
N ARG A 179 9.31 -14.01 7.15
CA ARG A 179 8.84 -14.24 8.53
C ARG A 179 8.05 -13.05 9.08
N THR A 180 8.48 -11.83 8.78
CA THR A 180 7.79 -10.61 9.22
C THR A 180 6.42 -10.48 8.53
N ILE A 181 6.29 -10.82 7.26
CA ILE A 181 4.99 -10.84 6.57
C ILE A 181 4.02 -11.82 7.24
N HIS A 182 4.48 -13.05 7.55
CA HIS A 182 3.67 -14.03 8.28
C HIS A 182 3.29 -13.54 9.69
N GLU A 183 4.22 -12.90 10.41
CA GLU A 183 3.95 -12.30 11.73
C GLU A 183 2.84 -11.24 11.63
N TYR A 184 2.94 -10.32 10.66
CA TYR A 184 2.01 -9.19 10.57
C TYR A 184 0.66 -9.53 9.96
N MET A 185 0.57 -10.65 9.23
CA MET A 185 -0.69 -11.21 8.76
C MET A 185 -1.68 -11.43 9.92
N HIS A 186 -1.18 -11.76 11.12
CA HIS A 186 -2.02 -11.97 12.32
C HIS A 186 -2.71 -10.71 12.86
N PHE A 187 -2.29 -9.52 12.42
CA PHE A 187 -2.94 -8.26 12.81
C PHE A 187 -3.97 -7.78 11.79
N ALA A 188 -4.04 -8.37 10.61
CA ALA A 188 -4.86 -7.89 9.50
C ALA A 188 -6.26 -8.51 9.49
N ASP A 189 -7.29 -7.69 9.27
CA ASP A 189 -8.63 -8.16 8.91
C ASP A 189 -8.73 -8.40 7.40
N ILE A 190 -8.08 -7.53 6.60
CA ILE A 190 -7.98 -7.64 5.14
C ILE A 190 -6.51 -7.85 4.76
N LEU A 191 -6.26 -8.89 3.98
CA LEU A 191 -4.96 -9.14 3.35
C LEU A 191 -5.11 -9.02 1.84
N LYS A 192 -4.28 -8.20 1.18
CA LYS A 192 -4.18 -8.18 -0.28
C LYS A 192 -2.82 -8.77 -0.69
N ILE A 193 -2.81 -9.66 -1.67
CA ILE A 193 -1.61 -10.31 -2.21
C ILE A 193 -1.69 -10.31 -3.74
N SER A 194 -0.60 -10.00 -4.43
CA SER A 194 -0.52 -10.22 -5.88
C SER A 194 0.06 -11.59 -6.24
N ASP A 195 -0.25 -12.06 -7.43
CA ASP A 195 0.36 -13.24 -8.08
C ASP A 195 1.89 -13.26 -7.98
N GLU A 196 2.54 -12.11 -8.22
CA GLU A 196 4.00 -11.96 -8.11
C GLU A 196 4.57 -12.20 -6.70
N GLU A 197 3.74 -12.14 -5.65
CA GLU A 197 4.17 -12.23 -4.25
C GLU A 197 3.98 -13.63 -3.65
N VAL A 198 3.08 -14.45 -4.23
CA VAL A 198 2.66 -15.74 -3.64
C VAL A 198 3.85 -16.67 -3.43
N SER A 199 4.68 -16.82 -4.47
CA SER A 199 5.86 -17.70 -4.46
C SER A 199 6.84 -17.33 -3.35
N PHE A 200 7.10 -16.03 -3.17
CA PHE A 200 8.00 -15.55 -2.13
C PHE A 200 7.42 -15.73 -0.72
N ILE A 201 6.14 -15.41 -0.53
CA ILE A 201 5.52 -15.44 0.80
C ILE A 201 5.34 -16.89 1.26
N PHE A 202 4.77 -17.75 0.41
CA PHE A 202 4.31 -19.08 0.82
C PHE A 202 5.16 -20.24 0.30
N GLY A 203 6.07 -20.00 -0.64
CA GLY A 203 6.87 -21.06 -1.26
C GLY A 203 6.11 -21.94 -2.26
N SER A 204 4.93 -21.51 -2.72
CA SER A 204 4.21 -22.10 -3.85
C SER A 204 3.59 -21.02 -4.74
N ASP A 205 3.26 -21.36 -5.98
CA ASP A 205 2.71 -20.41 -6.97
C ASP A 205 1.16 -20.38 -6.97
N HIS A 206 0.52 -21.07 -6.02
CA HIS A 206 -0.93 -21.25 -5.97
C HIS A 206 -1.51 -20.71 -4.66
N ILE A 207 -2.19 -19.56 -4.74
CA ILE A 207 -2.77 -18.90 -3.56
C ILE A 207 -3.83 -19.77 -2.88
N GLU A 208 -4.57 -20.57 -3.66
CA GLU A 208 -5.63 -21.46 -3.20
C GLU A 208 -5.15 -22.46 -2.14
N GLU A 209 -3.88 -22.88 -2.21
CA GLU A 209 -3.27 -23.82 -1.26
C GLU A 209 -3.11 -23.21 0.15
N HIS A 210 -3.08 -21.87 0.25
CA HIS A 210 -2.78 -21.14 1.48
C HIS A 210 -3.97 -20.39 2.06
N VAL A 211 -5.13 -20.37 1.38
CA VAL A 211 -6.34 -19.66 1.83
C VAL A 211 -6.74 -20.05 3.25
N GLN A 212 -6.72 -21.35 3.57
CA GLN A 212 -7.08 -21.81 4.93
C GLN A 212 -6.07 -21.31 5.98
N TYR A 213 -4.77 -21.37 5.69
CA TYR A 213 -3.72 -20.88 6.57
C TYR A 213 -3.84 -19.36 6.82
N ILE A 214 -4.20 -18.60 5.77
CA ILE A 214 -4.42 -17.16 5.85
C ILE A 214 -5.59 -16.85 6.81
N PHE A 215 -6.72 -17.56 6.68
CA PHE A 215 -7.86 -17.38 7.59
C PHE A 215 -7.58 -17.87 9.02
N ASP A 216 -6.83 -18.95 9.19
CA ASP A 216 -6.38 -19.42 10.50
C ASP A 216 -5.46 -18.39 11.19
N SER A 217 -4.84 -17.51 10.42
CA SER A 217 -4.03 -16.40 10.93
C SER A 217 -4.88 -15.24 11.47
N GLY A 218 -6.19 -15.19 11.19
CA GLY A 218 -7.11 -14.15 11.68
C GLY A 218 -7.64 -13.20 10.61
N VAL A 219 -7.14 -13.32 9.37
CA VAL A 219 -7.66 -12.59 8.20
C VAL A 219 -9.11 -13.02 7.94
N LYS A 220 -9.96 -12.09 7.51
CA LYS A 220 -11.38 -12.33 7.21
C LYS A 220 -11.72 -12.12 5.74
N LEU A 221 -10.95 -11.28 5.07
CA LEU A 221 -11.04 -11.05 3.64
C LEU A 221 -9.65 -11.09 3.01
N LEU A 222 -9.44 -12.08 2.15
CA LEU A 222 -8.28 -12.16 1.28
C LEU A 222 -8.63 -11.62 -0.10
N ILE A 223 -7.82 -10.70 -0.60
CA ILE A 223 -7.86 -10.16 -1.95
C ILE A 223 -6.64 -10.66 -2.69
N TYR A 224 -6.86 -11.33 -3.81
CA TYR A 224 -5.82 -11.77 -4.72
C TYR A 224 -5.92 -11.00 -6.03
N THR A 225 -4.81 -10.44 -6.51
CA THR A 225 -4.77 -9.69 -7.78
C THR A 225 -3.76 -10.31 -8.73
N ALA A 226 -4.14 -10.49 -9.99
CA ALA A 226 -3.31 -11.10 -11.04
C ALA A 226 -3.21 -10.19 -12.28
N GLY A 227 -3.00 -8.90 -12.06
CA GLY A 227 -2.85 -7.90 -13.13
C GLY A 227 -3.98 -7.94 -14.17
N LYS A 228 -3.63 -8.23 -15.42
CA LYS A 228 -4.59 -8.31 -16.54
C LYS A 228 -5.57 -9.48 -16.43
N ASP A 229 -5.22 -10.51 -15.66
CA ASP A 229 -6.03 -11.71 -15.47
C ASP A 229 -7.10 -11.51 -14.37
N GLY A 230 -7.12 -10.32 -13.75
CA GLY A 230 -8.19 -9.88 -12.86
C GLY A 230 -7.88 -10.05 -11.39
N ALA A 231 -8.91 -10.37 -10.61
CA ALA A 231 -8.81 -10.49 -9.16
C ALA A 231 -9.81 -11.50 -8.59
N ALA A 232 -9.49 -12.01 -7.41
CA ALA A 232 -10.36 -12.87 -6.62
C ALA A 232 -10.47 -12.34 -5.18
N ALA A 233 -11.63 -12.58 -4.57
CA ALA A 233 -11.88 -12.29 -3.16
C ALA A 233 -12.33 -13.57 -2.46
N TYR A 234 -11.71 -13.86 -1.33
CA TYR A 234 -12.01 -15.02 -0.51
C TYR A 234 -12.40 -14.54 0.89
N THR A 235 -13.49 -15.10 1.40
CA THR A 235 -13.86 -15.08 2.82
C THR A 235 -13.90 -16.52 3.31
N LYS A 236 -14.15 -16.72 4.61
CA LYS A 236 -14.35 -18.07 5.15
C LYS A 236 -15.52 -18.83 4.49
N TYR A 237 -16.52 -18.12 3.95
CA TYR A 237 -17.77 -18.72 3.49
C TYR A 237 -18.05 -18.54 2.00
N ASN A 238 -17.51 -17.50 1.38
CA ASN A 238 -17.79 -17.13 -0.01
C ASN A 238 -16.49 -16.78 -0.75
N THR A 239 -16.49 -17.05 -2.04
CA THR A 239 -15.43 -16.65 -2.97
C THR A 239 -16.06 -15.97 -4.17
N ALA A 240 -15.42 -14.93 -4.70
CA ALA A 240 -15.83 -14.28 -5.95
C ALA A 240 -14.62 -14.01 -6.83
N TYR A 241 -14.87 -13.93 -8.14
CA TYR A 241 -13.87 -13.65 -9.17
C TYR A 241 -14.35 -12.49 -10.04
N ALA A 242 -13.42 -11.68 -10.50
CA ALA A 242 -13.67 -10.66 -11.51
C ALA A 242 -12.55 -10.65 -12.55
N ASP A 243 -12.95 -10.76 -13.81
CA ASP A 243 -12.03 -10.68 -14.94
C ASP A 243 -11.34 -9.31 -14.98
N GLY A 244 -10.09 -9.30 -15.41
CA GLY A 244 -9.38 -8.05 -15.69
C GLY A 244 -10.00 -7.31 -16.87
N ILE A 245 -9.79 -6.00 -16.91
CA ILE A 245 -10.25 -5.16 -18.02
C ILE A 245 -9.04 -4.84 -18.89
N GLU A 246 -9.04 -5.36 -20.12
CA GLU A 246 -7.96 -5.14 -21.08
C GLU A 246 -7.90 -3.65 -21.49
N VAL A 247 -6.75 -3.03 -21.24
CA VAL A 247 -6.46 -1.64 -21.60
C VAL A 247 -5.02 -1.52 -22.09
N LYS A 248 -4.75 -0.51 -22.91
CA LYS A 248 -3.37 -0.16 -23.27
C LYS A 248 -2.72 0.59 -22.10
N ALA A 249 -2.01 -0.15 -21.25
CA ALA A 249 -1.30 0.42 -20.11
C ALA A 249 -0.19 1.39 -20.56
N VAL A 250 -0.11 2.53 -19.89
CA VAL A 250 0.95 3.54 -20.01
C VAL A 250 1.91 3.41 -18.84
N ASP A 251 1.38 3.32 -17.62
CA ASP A 251 2.16 3.15 -16.38
C ASP A 251 1.34 2.29 -15.40
N THR A 252 1.93 1.22 -14.89
CA THR A 252 1.26 0.32 -13.92
C THR A 252 1.60 0.65 -12.47
N THR A 253 2.44 1.66 -12.24
CA THR A 253 2.83 2.12 -10.92
C THR A 253 1.62 2.50 -10.08
N GLY A 254 1.52 1.90 -8.89
CA GLY A 254 0.42 2.18 -7.96
C GLY A 254 -0.91 1.52 -8.31
N ALA A 255 -0.99 0.62 -9.29
CA ALA A 255 -2.23 -0.08 -9.63
C ALA A 255 -2.73 -0.98 -8.47
N GLY A 256 -1.83 -1.71 -7.81
CA GLY A 256 -2.15 -2.52 -6.63
C GLY A 256 -2.60 -1.67 -5.44
N ASP A 257 -1.90 -0.58 -5.17
CA ASP A 257 -2.25 0.39 -4.13
C ASP A 257 -3.62 1.04 -4.41
N GLY A 258 -3.88 1.35 -5.69
CA GLY A 258 -5.15 1.86 -6.17
C GLY A 258 -6.30 0.87 -5.96
N PHE A 259 -6.05 -0.41 -6.19
CA PHE A 259 -7.02 -1.49 -5.99
C PHE A 259 -7.45 -1.54 -4.53
N ILE A 260 -6.51 -1.65 -3.59
CA ILE A 260 -6.83 -1.79 -2.17
C ILE A 260 -7.43 -0.49 -1.60
N GLY A 261 -6.97 0.68 -2.04
CA GLY A 261 -7.57 1.96 -1.68
C GLY A 261 -9.01 2.11 -2.17
N CYS A 262 -9.30 1.65 -3.39
CA CYS A 262 -10.66 1.60 -3.94
C CYS A 262 -11.56 0.65 -3.14
N LEU A 263 -11.07 -0.55 -2.82
CA LEU A 263 -11.81 -1.51 -1.99
C LEU A 263 -12.16 -0.93 -0.63
N LEU A 264 -11.16 -0.37 0.09
CA LEU A 264 -11.35 0.21 1.41
C LEU A 264 -12.36 1.36 1.39
N TYR A 265 -12.34 2.18 0.33
CA TYR A 265 -13.32 3.24 0.14
C TYR A 265 -14.74 2.67 -0.01
N HIS A 266 -14.93 1.64 -0.84
CA HIS A 266 -16.24 1.07 -1.06
C HIS A 266 -16.80 0.35 0.17
N LEU A 267 -15.96 -0.40 0.88
CA LEU A 267 -16.34 -1.00 2.17
C LEU A 267 -16.73 0.08 3.19
N SER A 268 -15.98 1.19 3.26
CA SER A 268 -16.30 2.31 4.15
C SER A 268 -17.59 3.03 3.78
N LYS A 269 -17.86 3.18 2.49
CA LYS A 269 -19.08 3.80 1.97
C LYS A 269 -20.32 2.97 2.31
N ASP A 270 -20.19 1.65 2.30
CA ASP A 270 -21.28 0.72 2.58
C ASP A 270 -21.38 0.35 4.07
N ASP A 271 -20.62 1.04 4.94
CA ASP A 271 -20.58 0.84 6.40
C ASP A 271 -20.19 -0.60 6.81
N ILE A 272 -19.34 -1.24 6.02
CA ILE A 272 -18.81 -2.57 6.29
C ILE A 272 -17.62 -2.46 7.24
N HIS A 273 -17.70 -3.14 8.39
CA HIS A 273 -16.63 -3.21 9.38
C HIS A 273 -15.97 -4.59 9.42
N ALA A 274 -14.91 -4.69 10.21
CA ALA A 274 -14.17 -5.94 10.40
C ALA A 274 -15.04 -7.12 10.87
N SER A 275 -16.17 -6.88 11.56
CA SER A 275 -17.11 -7.94 11.96
C SER A 275 -17.96 -8.49 10.82
N ASP A 276 -18.08 -7.75 9.73
CA ASP A 276 -19.02 -8.04 8.64
C ASP A 276 -18.32 -8.72 7.44
N LEU A 277 -16.99 -8.64 7.38
CA LEU A 277 -16.18 -9.12 6.25
C LEU A 277 -16.44 -10.60 5.91
N ASP A 278 -16.47 -11.47 6.92
CA ASP A 278 -16.72 -12.90 6.71
C ASP A 278 -18.12 -13.15 6.10
N GLY A 279 -19.08 -12.27 6.40
CA GLY A 279 -20.48 -12.40 5.97
C GLY A 279 -20.77 -11.83 4.59
N LEU A 280 -19.79 -11.25 3.89
CA LEU A 280 -19.99 -10.68 2.57
C LEU A 280 -20.41 -11.78 1.58
N SER A 281 -21.53 -11.56 0.91
CA SER A 281 -22.02 -12.48 -0.12
C SER A 281 -21.12 -12.45 -1.36
N GLU A 282 -21.11 -13.54 -2.14
CA GLU A 282 -20.43 -13.60 -3.43
C GLU A 282 -20.78 -12.41 -4.35
N GLN A 283 -22.04 -11.99 -4.37
CA GLN A 283 -22.49 -10.85 -5.17
C GLN A 283 -21.88 -9.51 -4.72
N GLN A 284 -21.76 -9.30 -3.40
CA GLN A 284 -21.10 -8.11 -2.85
C GLN A 284 -19.59 -8.13 -3.17
N LEU A 285 -18.94 -9.26 -2.92
CA LEU A 285 -17.52 -9.45 -3.22
C LEU A 285 -17.23 -9.18 -4.69
N LYS A 286 -17.99 -9.79 -5.60
CA LYS A 286 -17.85 -9.55 -7.05
C LYS A 286 -18.05 -8.07 -7.40
N SER A 287 -19.08 -7.43 -6.83
CA SER A 287 -19.32 -6.01 -7.08
C SER A 287 -18.13 -5.13 -6.66
N TYR A 288 -17.49 -5.43 -5.52
CA TYR A 288 -16.30 -4.71 -5.08
C TYR A 288 -15.11 -4.95 -6.03
N LEU A 289 -14.87 -6.20 -6.43
CA LEU A 289 -13.82 -6.55 -7.38
C LEU A 289 -14.01 -5.83 -8.73
N ASP A 290 -15.22 -5.84 -9.29
CA ASP A 290 -15.52 -5.17 -10.57
C ASP A 290 -15.26 -3.65 -10.49
N MET A 291 -15.61 -3.01 -9.36
CA MET A 291 -15.34 -1.58 -9.13
C MET A 291 -13.83 -1.30 -9.03
N CYS A 292 -13.07 -2.16 -8.34
CA CYS A 292 -11.62 -2.02 -8.20
C CYS A 292 -10.90 -2.25 -9.54
N ASN A 293 -11.27 -3.29 -10.31
CA ASN A 293 -10.73 -3.54 -11.65
C ASN A 293 -10.99 -2.36 -12.59
N LYS A 294 -12.19 -1.76 -12.54
CA LYS A 294 -12.51 -0.56 -13.31
C LYS A 294 -11.69 0.66 -12.88
N PHE A 295 -11.49 0.86 -11.59
CA PHE A 295 -10.65 1.94 -11.08
C PHE A 295 -9.21 1.81 -11.61
N CYS A 296 -8.62 0.61 -11.49
CA CYS A 296 -7.26 0.34 -11.92
C CYS A 296 -7.11 0.39 -13.44
N SER A 297 -8.09 -0.10 -14.20
CA SER A 297 -8.03 -0.06 -15.67
C SER A 297 -8.00 1.36 -16.22
N ILE A 298 -8.59 2.33 -15.50
CA ILE A 298 -8.49 3.75 -15.84
C ILE A 298 -7.14 4.32 -15.37
N SER A 299 -6.71 4.01 -14.14
CA SER A 299 -5.46 4.58 -13.59
C SER A 299 -4.25 4.22 -14.45
N VAL A 300 -4.15 2.97 -14.90
CA VAL A 300 -2.97 2.53 -15.68
C VAL A 300 -2.86 3.15 -17.07
N THR A 301 -3.86 3.91 -17.52
CA THR A 301 -3.82 4.64 -18.82
C THR A 301 -3.13 6.00 -18.74
N LYS A 302 -2.68 6.42 -17.56
CA LYS A 302 -1.99 7.69 -17.31
C LYS A 302 -0.73 7.45 -16.49
N GLU A 303 0.21 8.38 -16.56
CA GLU A 303 1.47 8.32 -15.80
C GLU A 303 1.29 8.67 -14.31
N GLY A 304 2.05 7.97 -13.46
CA GLY A 304 2.14 8.19 -12.02
C GLY A 304 1.03 7.51 -11.21
N ALA A 305 1.29 7.26 -9.92
CA ALA A 305 0.30 6.64 -9.03
C ALA A 305 -0.86 7.60 -8.69
N ILE A 306 -0.72 8.44 -7.66
CA ILE A 306 -1.83 9.31 -7.18
C ILE A 306 -2.39 10.21 -8.28
N ALA A 307 -1.54 10.70 -9.18
CA ALA A 307 -1.94 11.56 -10.28
C ALA A 307 -2.80 10.88 -11.36
N SER A 308 -2.73 9.55 -11.47
CA SER A 308 -3.52 8.81 -12.46
C SER A 308 -4.90 8.38 -11.95
N TYR A 309 -5.09 8.32 -10.62
CA TYR A 309 -6.32 7.81 -10.03
C TYR A 309 -7.55 8.60 -10.49
N PRO A 310 -8.58 7.89 -10.99
CA PRO A 310 -9.82 8.55 -11.41
C PRO A 310 -10.55 9.13 -10.20
N SER A 311 -11.05 10.34 -10.35
CA SER A 311 -12.04 10.89 -9.42
C SER A 311 -13.41 10.24 -9.65
N ARG A 312 -14.32 10.42 -8.69
CA ARG A 312 -15.77 10.13 -8.87
C ARG A 312 -16.34 10.68 -10.18
#